data_AF-A0A976DPE7-F1
#
_entry.id   AF-A0A976DPE7-F1
#
_cell.length_a   1.000
_cell.length_b   1.000
_cell.length_c   1.000
_cell.angle_alpha   90.00
_cell.angle_beta   90.00
_cell.angle_gamma   90.00
#
_symmetry.space_group_name_H-M   'P 1'
#
loop_
_entity.id
_entity.type
_entity.pdbx_description
1 polymer ?
#
loop_
_entity_poly.entity_id
_entity_poly.type
_entity_poly.pdbx_seq_one_letter_code
_entity_poly.pdbx_strand_id
1 'polypeptide(L)'
;MKYLLTIGLFIILSSAHQLIAQEITLDSKSLLIRQNPAFKAYLQGDGRFLALDTYRLGFIKRNRFFVGDQLTFKSRNERGKIREKITAITDSSFSYSTFNEIINEFQHTEIPLRNVRKIRLSRRIPWVSQGTLAFPIAGLMFSITDLLSVRDGQFRDPKAILIGGGIASLGLVCWKLSHPSYRLGKRHRLRVLRVQ
;
A
#
# COMPACT_ATOMS: atom_id res chain seq x y z
N MET A 1 31.77 -15.45 54.01
CA MET A 1 32.16 -14.32 53.14
C MET A 1 32.47 -14.70 51.69
N LYS A 2 33.12 -15.84 51.38
CA LYS A 2 33.48 -16.20 49.98
C LYS A 2 32.29 -16.30 49.00
N TYR A 3 31.13 -16.80 49.44
CA TYR A 3 29.95 -16.96 48.58
C TYR A 3 29.26 -15.64 48.20
N LEU A 4 29.33 -14.60 49.03
CA LEU A 4 28.76 -13.28 48.74
C LEU A 4 29.51 -12.57 47.61
N LEU A 5 30.84 -12.77 47.55
CA LEU A 5 31.71 -12.20 46.54
C LEU A 5 31.51 -12.85 45.17
N THR A 6 31.31 -14.17 45.13
CA THR A 6 31.03 -14.91 43.89
C THR A 6 29.65 -14.58 43.33
N ILE A 7 28.64 -14.37 44.17
CA ILE A 7 27.30 -13.97 43.73
C ILE A 7 27.32 -12.54 43.18
N GLY A 8 28.02 -11.61 43.84
CA GLY A 8 28.17 -10.23 43.35
C GLY A 8 28.85 -10.17 41.98
N LEU A 9 29.92 -10.95 41.77
CA LEU A 9 30.61 -11.02 40.48
C LEU A 9 29.69 -11.54 39.36
N PHE A 10 28.85 -12.54 39.65
CA PHE A 10 27.94 -13.12 38.68
C PHE A 10 26.83 -12.14 38.26
N ILE A 11 26.32 -11.34 39.20
CA ILE A 11 25.33 -10.29 38.91
C ILE A 11 25.93 -9.20 38.02
N ILE A 12 27.18 -8.80 38.26
CA ILE A 12 27.89 -7.79 37.47
C ILE A 12 28.20 -8.30 36.05
N LEU A 13 28.58 -9.58 35.92
CA LEU A 13 28.82 -10.19 34.61
C LEU A 13 27.54 -10.28 33.78
N SER A 14 26.43 -10.65 34.43
CA SER A 14 25.10 -10.74 33.81
C SER A 14 24.62 -9.37 33.32
N SER A 15 24.78 -8.31 34.12
CA SER A 15 24.35 -6.96 33.73
C SER A 15 25.21 -6.39 32.58
N ALA A 16 26.52 -6.65 32.58
CA ALA A 16 27.39 -6.28 31.48
C ALA A 16 27.01 -6.97 30.16
N HIS A 17 26.63 -8.26 30.20
CA HIS A 17 26.16 -8.98 29.00
C HIS A 17 24.83 -8.43 28.46
N GLN A 18 23.92 -8.02 29.35
CA GLN A 18 22.66 -7.41 28.94
C GLN A 18 22.85 -6.04 28.27
N LEU A 19 23.81 -5.22 28.73
CA LEU A 19 24.15 -3.93 28.13
C LEU A 19 24.73 -4.09 26.72
N ILE A 20 25.70 -4.99 26.54
CA ILE A 20 26.33 -5.26 25.24
C ILE A 20 25.29 -5.80 24.24
N ALA A 21 24.42 -6.72 24.68
CA ALA A 21 23.35 -7.23 23.84
C ALA A 21 22.36 -6.12 23.42
N GLN A 22 22.06 -5.17 24.30
CA GLN A 22 21.18 -4.04 23.96
C GLN A 22 21.82 -3.12 22.91
N GLU A 23 23.10 -2.75 23.04
CA GLU A 23 23.78 -1.89 22.08
C GLU A 23 23.83 -2.49 20.67
N ILE A 24 24.15 -3.79 20.56
CA ILE A 24 24.18 -4.52 19.28
C ILE A 24 22.79 -4.55 18.62
N THR A 25 21.72 -4.67 19.42
CA THR A 25 20.35 -4.66 18.89
C THR A 25 19.90 -3.27 18.43
N LEU A 26 20.36 -2.20 19.08
CA LEU A 26 20.06 -0.83 18.67
C LEU A 26 20.79 -0.46 17.38
N ASP A 27 22.07 -0.85 17.27
CA ASP A 27 22.88 -0.60 16.08
C ASP A 27 22.31 -1.31 14.83
N SER A 28 22.01 -2.60 14.95
CA SER A 28 21.40 -3.38 13.85
C SER A 28 20.03 -2.84 13.41
N LYS A 29 19.18 -2.38 14.35
CA LYS A 29 17.91 -1.69 14.02
C LYS A 29 18.16 -0.38 13.27
N SER A 30 19.14 0.40 13.70
CA SER A 30 19.50 1.66 13.05
C SER A 30 20.03 1.45 11.63
N LEU A 31 20.82 0.40 11.41
CA LEU A 31 21.35 0.01 10.10
C LEU A 31 20.24 -0.44 9.14
N LEU A 32 19.25 -1.19 9.64
CA LEU A 32 18.07 -1.57 8.85
C LEU A 32 17.26 -0.35 8.40
N ILE A 33 17.03 0.61 9.31
CA ILE A 33 16.33 1.87 8.97
C ILE A 33 17.11 2.66 7.92
N ARG A 34 18.44 2.70 8.05
CA ARG A 34 19.33 3.43 7.11
C ARG A 34 19.37 2.78 5.74
N GLN A 35 19.32 1.46 5.66
CA GLN A 35 19.37 0.71 4.40
C GLN A 35 18.03 0.79 3.64
N ASN A 36 16.89 0.82 4.35
CA ASN A 36 15.61 1.12 3.72
C ASN A 36 14.65 1.79 4.73
N PRO A 37 14.17 3.02 4.46
CA PRO A 37 13.26 3.72 5.37
C PRO A 37 11.92 3.00 5.56
N ALA A 38 11.55 2.05 4.70
CA ALA A 38 10.40 1.16 4.90
C ALA A 38 10.53 0.26 6.15
N PHE A 39 11.75 -0.03 6.61
CA PHE A 39 11.97 -0.77 7.86
C PHE A 39 11.68 0.07 9.12
N LYS A 40 11.55 1.39 9.00
CA LYS A 40 11.12 2.24 10.11
C LYS A 40 9.72 1.86 10.60
N ALA A 41 8.82 1.51 9.68
CA ALA A 41 7.48 1.02 9.96
C ALA A 41 7.47 -0.39 10.61
N TYR A 42 8.46 -1.22 10.26
CA TYR A 42 8.67 -2.55 10.84
C TYR A 42 9.11 -2.50 12.30
N LEU A 43 9.90 -1.49 12.68
CA LEU A 43 10.44 -1.31 14.02
C LEU A 43 9.56 -0.48 14.96
N GLN A 44 8.66 0.34 14.42
CA GLN A 44 7.72 1.15 15.21
C GLN A 44 6.43 0.40 15.60
N GLY A 45 6.05 -0.64 14.85
CA GLY A 45 4.91 -1.51 15.20
C GLY A 45 5.34 -2.63 16.15
N ASP A 46 4.38 -3.19 16.90
CA ASP A 46 4.49 -4.37 17.79
C ASP A 46 4.85 -5.69 17.04
N GLY A 47 5.67 -5.60 15.99
CA GLY A 47 5.95 -6.67 15.03
C GLY A 47 4.75 -7.10 14.18
N ARG A 48 3.59 -6.43 14.31
CA ARG A 48 2.35 -6.76 13.59
C ARG A 48 2.26 -6.02 12.26
N PHE A 49 1.81 -6.72 11.23
CA PHE A 49 1.57 -6.16 9.91
C PHE A 49 0.30 -6.72 9.27
N LEU A 50 -0.30 -5.92 8.40
CA LEU A 50 -1.44 -6.33 7.59
C LEU A 50 -0.94 -7.05 6.34
N ALA A 51 -1.33 -8.31 6.19
CA ALA A 51 -1.07 -9.13 5.02
C ALA A 51 -2.31 -9.19 4.14
N LEU A 52 -2.22 -8.62 2.94
CA LEU A 52 -3.23 -8.75 1.90
C LEU A 52 -2.83 -9.85 0.91
N ASP A 53 -3.49 -11.00 1.04
CA ASP A 53 -3.33 -12.13 0.14
C ASP A 53 -4.20 -11.93 -1.10
N THR A 54 -3.55 -11.58 -2.22
CA THR A 54 -4.19 -11.37 -3.51
C THR A 54 -4.02 -12.59 -4.43
N TYR A 55 -5.13 -13.24 -4.80
CA TYR A 55 -5.16 -14.36 -5.75
C TYR A 55 -5.42 -13.87 -7.16
N ARG A 56 -4.42 -13.98 -8.05
CA ARG A 56 -4.55 -13.62 -9.47
C ARG A 56 -3.96 -14.73 -10.33
N LEU A 57 -4.77 -15.29 -11.24
CA LEU A 57 -4.33 -16.29 -12.23
C LEU A 57 -3.49 -17.43 -11.63
N GLY A 58 -3.96 -18.04 -10.53
CA GLY A 58 -3.25 -19.14 -9.86
C GLY A 58 -2.13 -18.71 -8.89
N PHE A 59 -1.62 -17.48 -8.99
CA PHE A 59 -0.57 -16.97 -8.10
C PHE A 59 -1.15 -16.24 -6.88
N ILE A 60 -0.55 -16.49 -5.72
CA ILE A 60 -0.81 -15.77 -4.48
C ILE A 60 0.27 -14.73 -4.30
N LYS A 61 -0.09 -13.45 -4.39
CA LYS A 61 0.79 -12.34 -4.04
C LYS A 61 0.37 -11.75 -2.71
N ARG A 62 1.23 -11.83 -1.70
CA ARG A 62 1.05 -11.22 -0.39
C ARG A 62 1.64 -9.81 -0.41
N ASN A 63 0.78 -8.80 -0.26
CA ASN A 63 1.22 -7.42 -0.04
C ASN A 63 1.21 -7.16 1.46
N ARG A 64 2.29 -6.62 2.01
CA ARG A 64 2.43 -6.33 3.45
C ARG A 64 2.28 -4.83 3.65
N PHE A 65 1.53 -4.43 4.67
CA PHE A 65 1.41 -3.05 5.11
C PHE A 65 1.76 -2.95 6.58
N PHE A 66 2.59 -1.98 6.91
CA PHE A 66 3.10 -1.76 8.25
C PHE A 66 2.52 -0.48 8.86
N VAL A 67 2.77 -0.29 10.16
CA VAL A 67 2.41 0.95 10.85
C VAL A 67 3.17 2.10 10.21
N GLY A 68 2.42 3.08 9.70
CA GLY A 68 2.95 4.24 9.00
C GLY A 68 2.83 4.19 7.48
N ASP A 69 2.40 3.06 6.91
CA ASP A 69 2.08 2.98 5.49
C ASP A 69 0.74 3.65 5.18
N GLN A 70 0.63 4.23 3.98
CA GLN A 70 -0.64 4.72 3.47
C GLN A 70 -1.48 3.56 2.91
N LEU A 71 -2.67 3.37 3.45
CA LEU A 71 -3.63 2.38 2.99
C LEU A 71 -4.83 3.06 2.34
N THR A 72 -5.14 2.68 1.11
CA THR A 72 -6.41 3.08 0.47
C THR A 72 -7.41 1.95 0.56
N PHE A 73 -8.49 2.16 1.29
CA PHE A 73 -9.52 1.16 1.49
C PHE A 73 -10.93 1.74 1.39
N LYS A 74 -11.91 0.85 1.34
CA LYS A 74 -13.33 1.17 1.41
C LYS A 74 -13.96 0.34 2.52
N SER A 75 -14.55 1.02 3.51
CA SER A 75 -15.34 0.38 4.55
C SER A 75 -16.68 -0.14 3.98
N ARG A 76 -17.31 -1.08 4.68
CA ARG A 76 -18.66 -1.58 4.34
C ARG A 76 -19.74 -0.54 4.63
N ASN A 77 -19.57 0.20 5.73
CA ASN A 77 -20.57 1.17 6.22
C ASN A 77 -20.44 2.54 5.55
N GLU A 78 -19.24 2.86 5.04
CA GLU A 78 -19.00 4.14 4.37
C GLU A 78 -19.10 4.04 2.86
N ARG A 79 -19.68 5.08 2.25
CA ARG A 79 -19.79 5.20 0.79
C ARG A 79 -18.47 5.65 0.17
N GLY A 80 -17.63 6.37 0.92
CA GLY A 80 -16.38 6.99 0.47
C GLY A 80 -15.20 6.03 0.27
N LYS A 81 -14.14 6.56 -0.34
CA LYS A 81 -12.79 5.96 -0.29
C LYS A 81 -12.04 6.63 0.84
N ILE A 82 -11.34 5.85 1.65
CA ILE A 82 -10.48 6.37 2.71
C ILE A 82 -9.04 6.11 2.29
N ARG A 83 -8.19 7.12 2.34
CA ARG A 83 -6.75 7.01 2.05
C ARG A 83 -6.01 7.65 3.21
N GLU A 84 -5.59 6.81 4.15
CA GLU A 84 -5.03 7.28 5.41
C GLU A 84 -3.82 6.47 5.83
N LYS A 85 -3.03 7.04 6.74
CA LYS A 85 -1.85 6.40 7.30
C LYS A 85 -2.27 5.47 8.44
N ILE A 86 -1.78 4.23 8.41
CA ILE A 86 -2.01 3.26 9.49
C ILE A 86 -1.24 3.74 10.73
N THR A 87 -1.91 3.91 11.86
CA THR A 87 -1.29 4.31 13.13
C THR A 87 -1.06 3.15 14.08
N ALA A 88 -1.97 2.17 14.10
CA ALA A 88 -1.85 0.98 14.93
C ALA A 88 -2.50 -0.23 14.25
N ILE A 89 -2.02 -1.42 14.58
CA ILE A 89 -2.57 -2.69 14.09
C ILE A 89 -2.78 -3.59 15.30
N THR A 90 -4.01 -4.07 15.50
CA THR A 90 -4.35 -5.09 16.50
C THR A 90 -4.56 -6.44 15.81
N ASP A 91 -5.01 -7.48 16.53
CA ASP A 91 -5.23 -8.80 15.94
C ASP A 91 -6.42 -8.86 14.97
N SER A 92 -7.41 -7.98 15.15
CA SER A 92 -8.67 -8.01 14.37
C SER A 92 -9.11 -6.66 13.81
N SER A 93 -8.36 -5.59 14.11
CA SER A 93 -8.61 -4.24 13.63
C SER A 93 -7.30 -3.52 13.26
N PHE A 94 -7.44 -2.40 12.57
CA PHE A 94 -6.36 -1.44 12.41
C PHE A 94 -6.92 -0.05 12.65
N SER A 95 -6.07 0.83 13.14
CA SER A 95 -6.41 2.24 13.38
C SER A 95 -5.68 3.12 12.38
N TYR A 96 -6.35 4.20 12.00
CA TYR A 96 -5.77 5.27 11.19
C TYR A 96 -6.06 6.62 11.84
N SER A 97 -5.22 7.60 11.56
CA SER A 97 -5.42 8.99 11.97
C SER A 97 -5.93 9.79 10.79
N THR A 98 -7.05 10.47 10.95
CA THR A 98 -7.51 11.52 10.03
C THR A 98 -7.42 12.84 10.76
N PHE A 99 -6.86 13.86 10.12
CA PHE A 99 -6.86 15.21 10.66
C PHE A 99 -8.23 15.85 10.45
N ASN A 100 -8.87 16.28 11.53
CA ASN A 100 -10.15 16.99 11.45
C ASN A 100 -9.89 18.49 11.53
N GLU A 101 -10.05 19.19 10.40
CA GLU A 101 -9.83 20.64 10.30
C GLU A 101 -10.79 21.46 11.19
N ILE A 102 -11.97 20.93 11.51
CA ILE A 102 -12.98 21.64 12.31
C ILE A 102 -12.56 21.70 13.79
N ILE A 103 -12.02 20.59 14.29
CA ILE A 103 -11.62 20.44 15.70
C ILE A 103 -10.12 20.73 15.87
N ASN A 104 -9.38 20.87 14.76
CA ASN A 104 -7.92 21.05 14.72
C ASN A 104 -7.15 19.93 15.45
N GLU A 105 -7.68 18.70 15.41
CA GLU A 105 -7.14 17.55 16.12
C GLU A 105 -7.07 16.30 15.23
N PHE A 106 -6.14 15.40 15.55
CA PHE A 106 -6.04 14.09 14.91
C PHE A 106 -7.05 13.13 15.51
N GLN A 107 -8.05 12.75 14.72
CA GLN A 107 -9.02 11.74 15.11
C GLN A 107 -8.48 10.34 14.79
N HIS A 108 -8.30 9.53 15.83
CA HIS A 108 -7.93 8.13 15.70
C HIS A 108 -9.18 7.27 15.55
N THR A 109 -9.37 6.69 14.37
CA THR A 109 -10.50 5.81 14.09
C THR A 109 -10.00 4.38 13.93
N GLU A 110 -10.61 3.47 14.69
CA GLU A 110 -10.34 2.03 14.61
C GLU A 110 -11.37 1.36 13.69
N ILE A 111 -10.88 0.56 12.74
CA ILE A 111 -11.73 -0.23 11.83
C ILE A 111 -11.41 -1.72 11.97
N PRO A 112 -12.41 -2.56 12.28
CA PRO A 112 -12.20 -4.00 12.31
C PRO A 112 -12.03 -4.53 10.89
N LEU A 113 -11.14 -5.51 10.69
CA LEU A 113 -10.81 -6.08 9.38
C LEU A 113 -12.05 -6.61 8.64
N ARG A 114 -13.05 -7.12 9.37
CA ARG A 114 -14.33 -7.60 8.82
C ARG A 114 -15.15 -6.50 8.12
N ASN A 115 -14.99 -5.24 8.55
CA ASN A 115 -15.68 -4.09 7.99
C ASN A 115 -14.97 -3.54 6.76
N VAL A 116 -13.75 -3.98 6.45
CA VAL A 116 -13.08 -3.59 5.20
C VAL A 116 -13.71 -4.34 4.04
N ARG A 117 -14.23 -3.59 3.06
CA ARG A 117 -14.88 -4.17 1.87
C ARG A 117 -13.92 -4.33 0.71
N LYS A 118 -13.08 -3.32 0.46
CA LYS A 118 -12.12 -3.31 -0.65
C LYS A 118 -10.82 -2.65 -0.21
N ILE A 119 -9.70 -3.15 -0.73
CA ILE A 119 -8.41 -2.48 -0.65
C ILE A 119 -7.96 -2.15 -2.06
N ARG A 120 -7.51 -0.91 -2.26
CA ARG A 120 -6.91 -0.46 -3.51
C ARG A 120 -5.41 -0.37 -3.32
N LEU A 121 -4.68 -0.97 -4.25
CA LEU A 121 -3.25 -0.75 -4.36
C LEU A 121 -3.01 0.30 -5.45
N SER A 122 -2.09 1.22 -5.19
CA SER A 122 -1.51 2.04 -6.23
C SER A 122 -0.18 1.43 -6.63
N ARG A 123 -0.03 1.01 -7.89
CA ARG A 123 1.23 0.50 -8.41
C ARG A 123 1.68 1.43 -9.52
N ARG A 124 2.83 2.07 -9.33
CA ARG A 124 3.47 2.87 -10.38
C ARG A 124 4.30 1.93 -11.25
N ILE A 125 3.78 1.57 -12.42
CA ILE A 125 4.52 0.84 -13.44
C ILE A 125 4.92 1.89 -14.48
N PRO A 126 6.21 2.24 -14.65
CA PRO A 126 6.64 3.42 -15.40
C PRO A 126 5.95 3.58 -16.76
N TRP A 127 5.97 2.52 -17.58
CA TRP A 127 5.37 2.51 -18.92
C TRP A 127 3.83 2.51 -18.92
N VAL A 128 3.21 1.72 -18.03
CA VAL A 128 1.75 1.53 -18.01
C VAL A 128 1.03 2.71 -17.36
N SER A 129 1.60 3.28 -16.31
CA SER A 129 1.01 4.42 -15.61
C SER A 129 1.07 5.69 -16.47
N GLN A 130 2.13 5.89 -17.27
CA GLN A 130 2.21 6.99 -18.25
C GLN A 130 1.26 6.77 -19.43
N GLY A 131 1.19 5.54 -19.95
CA GLY A 131 0.28 5.16 -21.05
C GLY A 131 -1.20 5.43 -20.74
N THR A 132 -1.58 5.41 -19.46
CA THR A 132 -2.94 5.71 -19.02
C THR A 132 -3.44 7.08 -19.51
N LEU A 133 -2.56 8.08 -19.56
CA LEU A 133 -2.89 9.41 -20.06
C LEU A 133 -2.52 9.56 -21.55
N ALA A 134 -1.39 8.99 -21.96
CA ALA A 134 -0.88 9.14 -23.31
C ALA A 134 -1.80 8.49 -24.37
N PHE A 135 -2.31 7.27 -24.12
CA PHE A 135 -3.12 6.56 -25.10
C PHE A 135 -4.48 7.23 -25.40
N PRO A 136 -5.26 7.69 -24.40
CA PRO A 136 -6.47 8.45 -24.67
C PRO A 136 -6.22 9.74 -25.44
N ILE A 137 -5.15 10.47 -25.11
CA ILE A 137 -4.77 11.69 -25.84
C ILE A 137 -4.41 11.36 -27.28
N ALA A 138 -3.58 10.33 -27.51
CA ALA A 138 -3.20 9.91 -28.86
C ALA A 138 -4.43 9.47 -29.69
N GLY A 139 -5.34 8.70 -29.10
CA GLY A 139 -6.56 8.25 -29.77
C GLY A 139 -7.52 9.40 -30.10
N LEU A 140 -7.66 10.37 -29.19
CA LEU A 140 -8.44 11.59 -29.43
C LEU A 140 -7.80 12.46 -30.51
N MET A 141 -6.50 12.71 -30.43
CA MET A 141 -5.79 13.51 -31.44
C MET A 141 -5.90 12.87 -32.82
N PHE A 142 -5.70 11.55 -32.93
CA PHE A 142 -5.88 10.83 -34.19
C PHE A 142 -7.29 10.98 -34.74
N SER A 143 -8.30 10.86 -33.87
CA SER A 143 -9.71 11.01 -34.26
C SER A 143 -10.07 12.44 -34.68
N ILE A 144 -9.43 13.45 -34.08
CA ILE A 144 -9.65 14.88 -34.41
C ILE A 144 -8.93 15.24 -35.71
N THR A 145 -7.71 14.75 -35.93
CA THR A 145 -6.96 14.99 -37.17
C THR A 145 -7.75 14.45 -38.37
N ASP A 146 -8.28 13.25 -38.25
CA ASP A 146 -9.16 12.67 -39.29
C ASP A 146 -10.42 13.51 -39.50
N LEU A 147 -11.03 14.03 -38.41
CA LEU A 147 -12.20 14.90 -38.49
C LEU A 147 -11.92 16.24 -39.22
N LEU A 148 -10.72 16.79 -39.07
CA LEU A 148 -10.30 18.05 -39.70
C LEU A 148 -9.80 17.84 -41.14
N SER A 149 -9.30 16.64 -41.45
CA SER A 149 -8.85 16.26 -42.79
C SER A 149 -10.01 15.90 -43.73
N VAL A 150 -11.22 15.67 -43.22
CA VAL A 150 -12.44 15.59 -44.03
C VAL A 150 -12.79 16.99 -44.56
N ARG A 151 -12.15 17.37 -45.66
CA ARG A 151 -12.59 18.45 -46.56
C ARG A 151 -13.19 17.81 -47.80
N ASP A 152 -14.28 18.40 -48.26
CA ASP A 152 -14.94 18.14 -49.55
C ASP A 152 -15.58 16.75 -49.72
N GLY A 153 -16.74 16.55 -49.07
CA GLY A 153 -17.74 15.56 -49.50
C GLY A 153 -17.41 14.08 -49.28
N GLN A 154 -16.23 13.74 -48.75
CA GLN A 154 -15.87 12.36 -48.41
C GLN A 154 -16.45 11.96 -47.04
N PHE A 155 -17.20 10.84 -47.01
CA PHE A 155 -17.73 10.29 -45.77
C PHE A 155 -16.59 9.86 -44.84
N ARG A 156 -16.75 10.18 -43.55
CA ARG A 156 -15.85 9.83 -42.45
C ARG A 156 -15.44 8.36 -42.53
N ASP A 157 -14.14 8.09 -42.56
CA ASP A 157 -13.62 6.73 -42.64
C ASP A 157 -13.89 6.00 -41.31
N PRO A 158 -14.78 4.99 -41.27
CA PRO A 158 -15.16 4.32 -40.01
C PRO A 158 -13.97 3.61 -39.36
N LYS A 159 -12.93 3.29 -40.14
CA LYS A 159 -11.69 2.66 -39.69
C LYS A 159 -10.87 3.57 -38.77
N ALA A 160 -10.80 4.87 -39.06
CA ALA A 160 -10.00 5.81 -38.27
C ALA A 160 -10.60 6.02 -36.87
N ILE A 161 -11.93 6.10 -36.77
CA ILE A 161 -12.66 6.14 -35.49
C ILE A 161 -12.39 4.86 -34.69
N LEU A 162 -12.43 3.70 -35.36
CA LEU A 162 -12.22 2.41 -34.72
C LEU A 162 -10.79 2.28 -34.16
N ILE A 163 -9.79 2.74 -34.92
CA ILE A 163 -8.38 2.77 -34.50
C ILE A 163 -8.20 3.77 -33.33
N GLY A 164 -8.68 5.01 -33.48
CA GLY A 164 -8.60 6.04 -32.43
C GLY A 164 -9.29 5.63 -31.13
N GLY A 165 -10.50 5.03 -31.24
CA GLY A 165 -11.24 4.45 -30.12
C GLY A 165 -10.51 3.26 -29.49
N GLY A 166 -9.89 2.40 -30.32
CA GLY A 166 -9.06 1.28 -29.86
C GLY A 166 -7.89 1.75 -29.00
N ILE A 167 -7.13 2.73 -29.48
CA ILE A 167 -6.00 3.33 -28.74
C ILE A 167 -6.51 3.97 -27.45
N ALA A 168 -7.60 4.74 -27.49
CA ALA A 168 -8.15 5.37 -26.29
C ALA A 168 -8.60 4.33 -25.24
N SER A 169 -9.19 3.22 -25.67
CA SER A 169 -9.59 2.13 -24.78
C SER A 169 -8.41 1.46 -24.07
N LEU A 170 -7.23 1.41 -24.72
CA LEU A 170 -6.00 0.87 -24.14
C LEU A 170 -5.58 1.67 -22.89
N GLY A 171 -5.81 2.99 -22.88
CA GLY A 171 -5.59 3.85 -21.72
C GLY A 171 -6.41 3.41 -20.49
N LEU A 172 -7.67 3.01 -20.69
CA LEU A 172 -8.52 2.49 -19.61
C LEU A 172 -8.00 1.16 -19.06
N VAL A 173 -7.47 0.30 -19.92
CA VAL A 173 -6.84 -0.97 -19.53
C VAL A 173 -5.58 -0.69 -18.69
N CYS A 174 -4.72 0.23 -19.16
CA CYS A 174 -3.53 0.67 -18.44
C CYS A 174 -3.87 1.26 -17.06
N TRP A 175 -4.95 2.05 -16.96
CA TRP A 175 -5.42 2.61 -15.69
C TRP A 175 -5.81 1.50 -14.70
N LYS A 176 -6.60 0.53 -15.16
CA LYS A 176 -7.07 -0.60 -14.36
C LYS A 176 -5.93 -1.50 -13.90
N LEU A 177 -4.88 -1.63 -14.70
CA LEU A 177 -3.65 -2.36 -14.35
C LEU A 177 -2.81 -1.61 -13.31
N SER A 178 -2.72 -0.28 -13.40
CA SER A 178 -1.96 0.55 -12.45
C SER A 178 -2.64 0.69 -11.09
N HIS A 179 -3.99 0.70 -11.07
CA HIS A 179 -4.79 0.87 -9.85
C HIS A 179 -5.69 -0.33 -9.54
N PRO A 180 -5.11 -1.52 -9.26
CA PRO A 180 -5.92 -2.70 -9.01
C PRO A 180 -6.67 -2.57 -7.69
N SER A 181 -7.96 -2.93 -7.74
CA SER A 181 -8.88 -2.92 -6.61
C SER A 181 -9.27 -4.33 -6.24
N TYR A 182 -8.98 -4.73 -5.00
CA TYR A 182 -9.26 -6.07 -4.50
C TYR A 182 -10.43 -6.02 -3.52
N ARG A 183 -11.50 -6.76 -3.83
CA ARG A 183 -12.64 -6.93 -2.93
C ARG A 183 -12.31 -8.03 -1.92
N LEU A 184 -12.37 -7.70 -0.64
CA LEU A 184 -12.16 -8.68 0.43
C LEU A 184 -13.36 -9.63 0.52
N GLY A 185 -13.08 -10.92 0.64
CA GLY A 185 -14.09 -11.97 0.62
C GLY A 185 -13.44 -13.36 0.51
N LYS A 186 -14.08 -14.30 -0.20
CA LYS A 186 -13.57 -15.67 -0.35
C LYS A 186 -12.21 -15.73 -1.05
N ARG A 187 -12.03 -14.93 -2.11
CA ARG A 187 -10.83 -14.94 -2.98
C ARG A 187 -9.67 -14.07 -2.48
N HIS A 188 -9.94 -12.96 -1.79
CA HIS A 188 -8.90 -12.08 -1.27
C HIS A 188 -9.11 -11.90 0.22
N ARG A 189 -8.07 -12.17 0.99
CA ARG A 189 -8.14 -12.13 2.46
C ARG A 189 -7.14 -11.13 2.99
N LEU A 190 -7.60 -10.32 3.93
CA LEU A 190 -6.76 -9.47 4.75
C LEU A 190 -6.60 -10.17 6.09
N ARG A 191 -5.36 -10.35 6.54
CA ARG A 191 -5.02 -10.97 7.83
C ARG A 191 -3.99 -10.12 8.53
N VAL A 192 -3.99 -10.18 9.85
CA VAL A 192 -2.89 -9.64 10.66
C VAL A 192 -1.92 -10.78 10.88
N LEU A 193 -0.63 -10.53 10.65
CA LEU A 193 0.44 -11.46 10.93
C LEU A 193 1.46 -10.76 11.83
N ARG A 194 2.13 -11.53 12.68
CA ARG A 194 3.25 -11.08 13.47
C ARG A 194 4.54 -11.61 12.85
N VAL A 195 5.58 -10.79 12.87
CA VAL A 195 6.93 -11.27 12.55
C VAL A 195 7.44 -12.03 13.77
N GLN A 196 7.67 -13.33 13.59
CA GLN A 196 8.34 -14.19 14.57
C GLN A 196 9.85 -14.09 14.43
#